data_AF-A0A1C5VQR3-F1
#
_entry.id   AF-A0A1C5VQR3-F1
#
_cell.length_a   1.000
_cell.length_b   1.000
_cell.length_c   1.000
_cell.angle_alpha   90.00
_cell.angle_beta   90.00
_cell.angle_gamma   90.00
#
_symmetry.space_group_name_H-M   'P 1'
#
loop_
_entity.id
_entity.type
_entity.pdbx_description
1 polymer ?
#
loop_
_entity_poly.entity_id
_entity_poly.type
_entity_poly.pdbx_seq_one_letter_code
_entity_poly.pdbx_strand_id
1 'polypeptide(L)' 'MCPDCQKLSDYAKQRSQKCPFMEEKTFCANCKVHCYKPEMREQIRQVMRFSGPRMLLYHPVLAIWHLVCSNKEKKK' A
#
# COMPACT_ATOMS: atom_id res chain seq x y z
N MET A 1 -1.11 -5.46 18.44
CA MET A 1 -0.49 -4.47 17.54
C MET A 1 -0.15 -3.22 18.34
N CYS A 2 0.85 -2.44 17.92
CA CYS A 2 1.15 -1.16 18.59
C CYS A 2 0.05 -0.12 18.30
N PRO A 3 -0.22 0.85 19.20
CA PRO A 3 -1.29 1.83 19.02
C PRO A 3 -1.10 2.68 17.75
N ASP A 4 0.13 3.01 17.38
CA ASP A 4 0.40 3.80 16.16
C ASP A 4 0.23 2.97 14.88
N CYS A 5 0.57 1.69 14.94
CA CYS A 5 0.32 0.72 13.87
C CYS A 5 -1.19 0.62 13.59
N GLN A 6 -2.00 0.63 14.64
CA GLN A 6 -3.45 0.53 14.54
C GLN A 6 -4.06 1.80 13.96
N LYS A 7 -3.63 2.99 14.43
CA LYS A 7 -4.01 4.28 13.82
C LYS A 7 -3.70 4.33 12.33
N LEU A 8 -2.51 3.88 11.93
CA LEU A 8 -2.11 3.85 10.51
C LEU A 8 -2.98 2.88 9.69
N SER A 9 -3.28 1.70 10.24
CA SER A 9 -4.17 0.71 9.61
C SER A 9 -5.59 1.24 9.44
N ASP A 10 -6.16 1.83 10.49
CA ASP A 10 -7.51 2.37 10.46
C ASP A 10 -7.61 3.58 9.54
N TYR A 11 -6.59 4.43 9.52
CA TYR A 11 -6.47 5.52 8.56
C TYR A 11 -6.45 5.00 7.11
N ALA A 12 -5.66 3.95 6.83
CA ALA A 12 -5.57 3.37 5.50
C ALA A 12 -6.91 2.74 5.06
N LYS A 13 -7.59 2.01 5.96
CA LYS A 13 -8.91 1.41 5.71
C LYS A 13 -9.99 2.46 5.43
N GLN A 14 -10.01 3.53 6.21
CA GLN A 14 -10.99 4.60 6.00
C GLN A 14 -10.81 5.27 4.63
N ARG A 15 -9.55 5.43 4.18
CA ARG A 15 -9.23 5.98 2.86
C ARG A 15 -9.54 5.01 1.73
N SER A 16 -9.30 3.71 1.91
CA SER A 16 -9.62 2.72 0.89
C SER A 16 -11.13 2.62 0.67
N GLN A 17 -11.92 2.59 1.75
CA GLN A 17 -13.39 2.54 1.65
C GLN A 17 -14.00 3.73 0.90
N LYS A 18 -13.37 4.90 0.98
CA LYS A 18 -13.85 6.13 0.34
C LYS A 18 -13.17 6.41 -1.01
N CYS A 19 -12.38 5.49 -1.55
CA CYS A 19 -11.61 5.75 -2.75
C CYS A 19 -12.46 5.55 -4.01
N PRO A 20 -12.68 6.60 -4.83
CA PRO A 20 -13.45 6.47 -6.07
C PRO A 20 -12.69 5.73 -7.18
N PHE A 21 -11.36 5.59 -7.03
CA PHE A 21 -10.49 4.97 -8.04
C PHE A 21 -10.15 3.51 -7.73
N MET A 22 -10.83 2.87 -6.77
CA MET A 22 -10.49 1.50 -6.34
C MET A 22 -10.67 0.47 -7.47
N GLU A 23 -11.62 0.71 -8.38
CA GLU A 23 -11.84 -0.17 -9.54
C GLU A 23 -10.77 0.00 -10.61
N GLU A 24 -10.20 1.20 -10.75
CA GLU A 24 -9.17 1.49 -11.75
C GLU A 24 -7.75 1.17 -11.27
N LYS A 25 -7.49 1.23 -9.96
CA LYS A 25 -6.16 1.04 -9.37
C LYS A 25 -6.15 -0.08 -8.33
N THR A 26 -5.10 -0.88 -8.40
CA THR A 26 -4.77 -1.91 -7.42
C THR A 26 -3.96 -1.35 -6.25
N PHE A 27 -3.14 -0.31 -6.45
CA PHE A 27 -2.31 0.26 -5.38
C PHE A 27 -2.51 1.77 -5.16
N CYS A 28 -2.52 2.17 -3.88
CA CYS A 28 -2.56 3.58 -3.49
C CYS A 28 -1.31 4.38 -3.88
N ALA A 29 -0.19 3.70 -4.18
CA ALA A 29 1.05 4.34 -4.60
C ALA A 29 0.90 5.12 -5.92
N ASN A 30 0.04 4.63 -6.83
CA ASN A 30 -0.14 5.15 -8.18
C ASN A 30 -1.41 6.02 -8.31
N CYS A 31 -1.95 6.51 -7.20
CA CYS A 31 -3.15 7.33 -7.22
C CYS A 31 -2.86 8.69 -7.87
N LYS A 32 -3.65 9.07 -8.89
CA LYS A 32 -3.57 10.38 -9.55
C LYS A 32 -3.82 11.54 -8.56
N VAL A 33 -4.71 11.32 -7.58
CA VAL A 33 -5.03 12.30 -6.54
C VAL A 33 -4.28 11.99 -5.25
N HIS A 34 -3.64 13.00 -4.65
CA HIS A 34 -2.97 12.87 -3.35
C HIS A 34 -3.98 12.86 -2.20
N CYS A 35 -4.45 11.67 -1.83
CA CYS A 35 -5.40 11.46 -0.73
C CYS A 35 -4.74 11.16 0.63
N TYR A 36 -3.45 10.78 0.63
CA TYR A 36 -2.67 10.52 1.83
C TYR A 36 -1.93 11.77 2.29
N LYS A 37 -1.94 12.03 3.61
CA LYS A 37 -1.02 13.00 4.21
C LYS A 37 0.42 12.56 3.93
N PRO A 38 1.34 13.49 3.64
CA PRO A 38 2.74 13.15 3.33
C PRO A 38 3.39 12.34 4.44
N GLU A 39 3.17 12.71 5.71
CA GLU A 39 3.68 12.01 6.89
C GLU A 39 3.18 10.55 6.96
N MET A 40 1.89 10.31 6.77
CA MET A 40 1.30 8.96 6.79
C MET A 40 1.79 8.11 5.61
N ARG A 41 2.07 8.74 4.47
CA ARG A 41 2.61 8.07 3.28
C ARG A 41 4.04 7.57 3.52
N GLU A 42 4.85 8.38 4.18
CA GLU A 42 6.21 8.02 4.61
C GLU A 42 6.19 6.79 5.52
N GLN A 43 5.30 6.80 6.52
CA GLN A 43 5.14 5.68 7.46
C GLN A 43 4.72 4.39 6.74
N ILE A 44 3.74 4.45 5.82
CA ILE A 44 3.37 3.27 5.01
C ILE A 44 4.55 2.78 4.17
N ARG A 45 5.36 3.68 3.61
CA ARG A 45 6.54 3.30 2.83
C ARG A 45 7.58 2.58 3.69
N GLN A 46 7.78 3.02 4.94
CA GLN A 46 8.64 2.32 5.90
C GLN A 46 8.11 0.93 6.23
N VAL A 47 6.81 0.80 6.48
CA VAL A 47 6.15 -0.49 6.73
C VAL A 47 6.30 -1.43 5.53
N MET A 48 6.04 -0.95 4.31
CA MET A 48 6.19 -1.75 3.09
C MET A 48 7.65 -2.15 2.85
N ARG A 49 8.63 -1.31 3.20
CA ARG A 49 10.06 -1.62 3.09
C ARG A 49 10.50 -2.68 4.09
N PHE A 50 9.90 -2.69 5.28
CA PHE A 50 10.17 -3.69 6.33
C PHE A 50 9.45 -5.02 6.05
N SER A 51 8.18 -4.99 5.68
CA SER A 51 7.34 -6.18 5.51
C SER A 51 7.43 -6.78 4.11
N GLY A 52 7.71 -5.98 3.08
CA GLY A 52 7.77 -6.43 1.69
C GLY A 52 8.77 -7.57 1.45
N PRO A 53 10.05 -7.43 1.86
CA PRO A 53 11.06 -8.49 1.71
C PRO A 53 10.72 -9.75 2.51
N ARG A 54 10.02 -9.63 3.64
CA ARG A 54 9.60 -10.78 4.45
C ARG A 54 8.48 -11.57 3.79
N MET A 55 7.61 -10.91 3.03
CA MET A 55 6.52 -11.59 2.32
C MET A 55 7.04 -12.60 1.29
N LEU A 56 8.22 -12.36 0.72
CA LEU A 56 8.91 -13.31 -0.17
C LEU A 56 9.23 -14.66 0.50
N LEU A 57 9.50 -14.66 1.81
CA LEU A 57 9.87 -15.87 2.55
C LEU A 57 8.67 -16.77 2.84
N TYR A 58 7.50 -16.19 3.11
CA TYR A 58 6.30 -16.95 3.48
C TYR A 58 5.38 -17.21 2.28
N HIS A 59 5.20 -16.22 1.41
CA HIS A 59 4.30 -16.28 0.26
C HIS A 59 4.97 -15.71 -0.99
N PRO A 60 5.94 -16.45 -1.57
CA PRO A 60 6.73 -15.97 -2.71
C PRO A 60 5.87 -15.62 -3.93
N VAL A 61 4.84 -16.42 -4.23
CA VAL A 61 3.94 -16.17 -5.37
C VAL A 61 3.18 -14.86 -5.21
N LEU A 62 2.61 -14.59 -4.02
CA LEU A 62 1.90 -13.34 -3.75
C LEU A 62 2.85 -12.14 -3.75
N ALA A 63 4.08 -12.30 -3.27
CA ALA A 63 5.08 -11.24 -3.30
C ALA A 63 5.50 -10.88 -4.74
N ILE A 64 5.71 -11.89 -5.59
CA ILE A 64 5.99 -11.69 -7.02
C ILE A 64 4.80 -11.02 -7.70
N TRP A 65 3.57 -11.49 -7.46
CA TRP A 65 2.36 -10.88 -8.01
C TRP A 65 2.21 -9.41 -7.59
N HIS A 66 2.43 -9.11 -6.31
CA HIS A 66 2.40 -7.75 -5.78
C HIS A 66 3.44 -6.84 -6.46
N LEU A 67 4.68 -7.34 -6.63
CA LEU A 67 5.72 -6.61 -7.36
C LEU A 67 5.35 -6.38 -8.82
N VAL A 68 4.85 -7.40 -9.52
CA VAL A 68 4.45 -7.31 -10.93
C VAL A 68 3.30 -6.33 -11.12
N CYS A 69 2.24 -6.40 -10.30
CA CYS A 69 1.13 -5.45 -10.36
C CYS A 69 1.60 -4.02 -10.04
N SER A 70 2.42 -3.84 -9.01
CA SER A 70 2.97 -2.51 -8.68
C SER A 70 3.81 -1.93 -9.81
N ASN A 71 4.60 -2.76 -10.51
CA ASN A 71 5.43 -2.32 -11.63
C ASN A 71 4.62 -2.08 -12.92
N LYS A 72 3.58 -2.88 -13.17
CA LYS A 72 2.67 -2.69 -14.31
C LYS A 72 1.92 -1.36 -14.22
N GLU A 73 1.45 -1.00 -13.03
CA GLU A 73 0.76 0.27 -12.83
C GLU A 73 1.68 1.49 -12.93
N LYS A 74 2.96 1.37 -12.55
CA LYS A 74 3.94 2.46 -12.73
C LYS A 74 4.27 2.74 -14.21
N LYS A 75 4.10 1.75 -15.08
CA LYS A 75 4.34 1.86 -16.52
C LYS A 75 3.12 2.36 -17.30
N LYS A 76 1.97 2.52 -16.64
CA LYS A 76 0.70 2.96 -17.23
C LYS A 76 0.50 4.45 -16.97
#